data_AF-A0A8K0D0P1-F1
#
_entry.id   AF-A0A8K0D0P1-F1
#
_cell.length_a   1.000
_cell.length_b   1.000
_cell.length_c   1.000
_cell.angle_alpha   90.00
_cell.angle_beta   90.00
_cell.angle_gamma   90.00
#
_symmetry.space_group_name_H-M   'P 1'
#
loop_
_entity.id
_entity.type
_entity.pdbx_description
1 polymer ?
#
loop_
_entity_poly.entity_id
_entity_poly.type
_entity_poly.pdbx_seq_one_letter_code
_entity_poly.pdbx_strand_id
1 'polypeptide(L)'
;MRFEVNFCKAFDFDVLGLRNMKRCGNFNGCPFHKGKTYNICNWIVDEKKFPPGIPTGKYKLQLSYMYFSEEVVVLDAYCDIVNSWYIF
;
A
#
# COMPACT_ATOMS: atom_id res chain seq x y z
N MET A 1 -12.82 9.41 -1.86
CA MET A 1 -11.67 10.06 -2.52
C MET A 1 -10.93 8.98 -3.31
N ARG A 2 -10.65 9.19 -4.60
CA ARG A 2 -10.00 8.19 -5.46
C ARG A 2 -8.62 8.70 -5.87
N PHE A 3 -7.60 7.90 -5.65
CA PHE A 3 -6.22 8.18 -6.05
C PHE A 3 -5.75 7.08 -6.99
N GLU A 4 -5.15 7.47 -8.10
CA GLU A 4 -4.53 6.54 -9.03
C GLU A 4 -3.03 6.82 -9.06
N VAL A 5 -2.26 5.78 -8.78
CA VAL A 5 -0.80 5.88 -8.74
C VAL A 5 -0.21 4.68 -9.46
N ASN A 6 0.93 4.89 -10.12
CA ASN A 6 1.70 3.78 -10.66
C ASN A 6 2.28 2.99 -9.49
N PHE A 7 1.75 1.78 -9.25
CA PHE A 7 2.14 0.94 -8.11
C PHE A 7 3.64 0.65 -8.08
N CYS A 8 4.26 0.34 -9.23
CA CYS A 8 5.69 0.07 -9.31
C CYS A 8 6.52 1.27 -8.83
N LYS A 9 6.18 2.48 -9.30
CA LYS A 9 6.84 3.71 -8.84
C LYS A 9 6.58 3.95 -7.35
N ALA A 10 5.35 3.79 -6.88
CA ALA A 10 5.01 3.99 -5.47
C ALA A 10 5.78 3.02 -4.55
N PHE A 11 5.94 1.78 -5.00
CA PHE A 11 6.72 0.75 -4.32
C PHE A 11 8.22 1.07 -4.30
N ASP A 12 8.76 1.58 -5.41
CA ASP A 12 10.16 1.99 -5.49
C ASP A 12 10.43 3.27 -4.70
N PHE A 13 9.51 4.23 -4.65
CA PHE A 13 9.64 5.44 -3.82
C PHE A 13 9.28 5.21 -2.35
N ASP A 14 8.89 3.99 -1.97
CA ASP A 14 8.55 3.64 -0.59
C ASP A 14 7.43 4.51 0.00
N VAL A 15 6.43 4.80 -0.84
CA VAL A 15 5.21 5.51 -0.47
C VAL A 15 4.49 4.71 0.61
N LEU A 16 4.06 5.34 1.69
CA LEU A 16 3.37 4.68 2.82
C LEU A 16 4.10 3.45 3.39
N GLY A 17 5.42 3.35 3.21
CA GLY A 17 6.21 2.22 3.71
C GLY A 17 6.04 0.93 2.91
N LEU A 18 5.57 1.00 1.66
CA LEU A 18 5.35 -0.18 0.81
C LEU A 18 6.60 -1.07 0.65
N ARG A 19 7.83 -0.54 0.79
CA ARG A 19 9.05 -1.38 0.75
C ARG A 19 9.14 -2.34 1.92
N ASN A 20 8.41 -2.14 3.02
CA ASN A 20 8.35 -3.12 4.12
C ASN A 20 7.86 -4.49 3.64
N MET A 21 7.08 -4.55 2.56
CA MET A 21 6.64 -5.79 1.93
C MET A 21 7.81 -6.59 1.30
N LYS A 22 8.96 -5.94 1.01
CA LYS A 22 10.19 -6.59 0.56
C LYS A 22 10.99 -7.23 1.69
N ARG A 23 10.74 -6.87 2.96
CA ARG A 23 11.58 -7.31 4.09
C ARG A 23 11.61 -8.82 4.25
N CYS A 24 10.53 -9.50 3.87
CA CYS A 24 10.44 -10.94 3.95
C CYS A 24 9.53 -11.46 2.83
N GLY A 25 9.81 -12.67 2.35
CA GLY A 25 9.09 -13.28 1.24
C GLY A 25 9.78 -13.05 -0.11
N ASN A 26 9.01 -13.09 -1.19
CA ASN A 26 9.52 -12.99 -2.57
C ASN A 26 8.86 -11.85 -3.37
N PHE A 27 8.27 -10.88 -2.67
CA PHE A 27 7.66 -9.66 -3.22
C PHE A 27 8.71 -8.54 -3.38
N ASN A 28 9.61 -8.71 -4.35
CA ASN A 28 10.79 -7.85 -4.51
C ASN A 28 10.58 -6.63 -5.40
N GLY A 29 9.36 -6.40 -5.88
CA GLY A 29 9.01 -5.28 -6.76
C GLY A 29 8.82 -5.67 -8.22
N CYS A 30 8.59 -4.65 -9.05
CA CYS A 30 8.30 -4.85 -10.47
C CYS A 30 9.56 -5.23 -11.28
N PRO A 31 9.41 -6.05 -12.33
CA PRO A 31 8.16 -6.64 -12.83
C PRO A 31 7.68 -7.85 -12.03
N PHE A 32 6.36 -7.99 -11.89
CA PHE A 32 5.74 -9.19 -11.33
C PHE A 32 5.44 -10.20 -12.45
N HIS A 33 5.86 -11.45 -12.28
CA HIS A 33 5.70 -12.54 -13.23
C HIS A 33 4.41 -13.33 -12.95
N LYS A 34 3.67 -13.61 -14.02
CA LYS A 34 2.46 -14.44 -13.97
C LYS A 34 2.80 -15.87 -13.52
N GLY A 35 1.89 -16.49 -12.75
CA GLY A 35 2.02 -17.90 -12.32
C GLY A 35 3.00 -18.12 -11.15
N LYS A 36 3.56 -17.04 -10.58
CA LYS A 36 4.38 -17.11 -9.37
C LYS A 36 3.52 -16.86 -8.14
N THR A 37 3.66 -17.70 -7.12
CA THR A 37 3.09 -17.42 -5.80
C THR A 37 3.93 -16.37 -5.09
N TYR A 38 3.28 -15.29 -4.69
CA TYR A 38 3.92 -14.19 -3.96
C TYR A 38 3.62 -14.28 -2.47
N ASN A 39 4.67 -14.34 -1.66
CA ASN A 39 4.62 -14.30 -0.22
C ASN A 39 4.98 -12.89 0.24
N ILE A 40 4.05 -12.27 0.97
CA ILE A 40 4.22 -10.97 1.63
C ILE A 40 3.98 -11.23 3.11
N CYS A 41 4.96 -10.95 3.97
CA CYS A 41 4.77 -11.16 5.42
C CYS A 41 4.69 -9.87 6.24
N ASN A 42 4.93 -8.70 5.63
CA ASN A 42 4.69 -7.41 6.27
C ASN A 42 3.86 -6.50 5.36
N TRP A 43 2.56 -6.81 5.27
CA TRP A 43 1.58 -5.96 4.58
C TRP A 43 1.06 -4.87 5.54
N ILE A 44 1.97 -4.05 6.06
CA ILE A 44 1.68 -2.97 7.01
C ILE A 44 2.24 -1.67 6.42
N VAL A 45 1.41 -0.63 6.43
CA VAL A 45 1.81 0.72 6.02
C VAL A 45 2.57 1.41 7.15
N ASP A 46 3.57 2.22 6.79
CA ASP A 46 4.34 3.01 7.75
C ASP A 46 3.63 4.33 8.03
N GLU A 47 3.10 4.47 9.24
CA GLU A 47 2.41 5.67 9.72
C GLU A 47 3.28 6.94 9.65
N LYS A 48 4.61 6.80 9.74
CA LYS A 48 5.55 7.94 9.61
C LYS A 48 5.62 8.50 8.20
N LYS A 49 5.07 7.76 7.23
CA LYS A 49 5.00 8.16 5.82
C LYS A 49 3.60 8.57 5.40
N PHE A 50 2.69 8.71 6.34
CA PHE A 50 1.36 9.23 6.06
C PHE A 50 1.45 10.72 5.71
N PRO A 51 0.65 11.18 4.74
CA PRO A 51 0.48 12.60 4.49
C PRO A 51 0.16 13.37 5.78
N PRO A 52 0.74 14.57 5.98
CA PRO A 52 0.41 15.40 7.12
C PRO A 52 -1.08 15.77 7.08
N GLY A 53 -1.71 15.83 8.25
CA GLY A 53 -3.10 16.25 8.38
C GLY A 53 -4.14 15.17 8.06
N ILE A 54 -3.75 13.89 7.93
CA ILE A 54 -4.75 12.80 7.95
C ILE A 54 -5.44 12.79 9.32
N PRO A 55 -6.78 12.99 9.37
CA PRO A 55 -7.50 13.00 10.63
C PRO A 55 -7.42 11.65 11.36
N THR A 56 -7.53 11.69 12.68
CA THR A 56 -7.79 10.48 13.45
C THR A 56 -9.22 10.01 13.18
N GLY A 57 -9.42 8.71 13.05
CA GLY A 57 -10.75 8.15 12.81
C GLY A 57 -10.74 6.79 12.14
N LYS A 58 -11.94 6.35 11.77
CA LYS A 58 -12.15 5.08 11.07
C LYS A 58 -12.22 5.31 9.57
N TYR A 59 -11.45 4.55 8.82
CA TYR A 59 -11.33 4.66 7.37
C TYR A 59 -11.72 3.35 6.71
N LYS A 60 -12.53 3.46 5.65
CA LYS A 60 -12.72 2.40 4.68
C LYS A 60 -11.92 2.74 3.43
N LEU A 61 -10.98 1.87 3.09
CA LEU A 61 -10.16 1.97 1.89
C LEU A 61 -10.59 0.88 0.92
N GLN A 62 -10.86 1.29 -0.32
CA GLN A 62 -11.05 0.37 -1.43
C GLN A 62 -9.82 0.47 -2.33
N LEU A 63 -9.05 -0.62 -2.40
CA LEU A 63 -7.82 -0.69 -3.16
C LEU A 63 -8.06 -1.60 -4.37
N SER A 64 -7.82 -1.08 -5.57
CA SER A 64 -7.82 -1.87 -6.81
C SER A 64 -6.44 -1.78 -7.46
N TYR A 65 -5.87 -2.96 -7.75
CA TYR A 65 -4.61 -3.10 -8.48
C TYR A 65 -4.92 -3.50 -9.91
N MET A 66 -4.48 -2.66 -10.85
CA MET A 66 -4.74 -2.84 -12.27
C MET A 66 -3.45 -3.16 -13.04
N TYR A 67 -3.57 -4.00 -14.06
CA TYR A 67 -2.52 -4.28 -15.05
C TYR A 67 -3.07 -4.07 -16.46
N PHE A 68 -2.57 -3.07 -17.19
CA PHE A 68 -2.98 -2.71 -18.57
C PHE A 68 -4.51 -2.56 -18.82
N SER A 69 -5.32 -2.39 -17.78
CA SER A 69 -6.81 -2.28 -17.75
C SER A 69 -7.56 -3.51 -17.20
N GLU A 70 -6.85 -4.58 -16.82
CA GLU A 70 -7.43 -5.69 -16.08
C GLU A 70 -7.26 -5.49 -14.57
N GLU A 71 -8.34 -5.65 -13.79
CA GLU A 71 -8.26 -5.70 -12.33
C GLU A 71 -7.67 -7.03 -11.90
N VAL A 72 -6.53 -6.97 -11.22
CA VAL A 72 -5.80 -8.16 -10.74
C VAL A 72 -6.20 -8.49 -9.32
N VAL A 73 -6.35 -7.47 -8.48
CA VAL A 73 -6.67 -7.60 -7.06
C VAL A 73 -7.56 -6.45 -6.62
N VAL A 74 -8.64 -6.77 -5.92
CA VAL A 74 -9.51 -5.80 -5.26
C VAL A 74 -9.57 -6.13 -3.77
N LEU A 75 -9.31 -5.13 -2.93
CA LEU A 75 -9.29 -5.27 -1.48
C LEU A 75 -10.14 -4.19 -0.84
N ASP A 76 -11.00 -4.61 0.08
CA ASP A 76 -11.66 -3.73 1.04
C ASP A 76 -10.88 -3.80 2.36
N ALA A 77 -10.27 -2.69 2.74
CA ALA A 77 -9.54 -2.56 3.99
C ALA A 77 -10.26 -1.59 4.93
N TYR A 78 -10.34 -1.96 6.20
CA TYR A 78 -10.87 -1.12 7.28
C TYR A 78 -9.73 -0.85 8.25
N CYS A 79 -9.43 0.42 8.48
CA CYS A 79 -8.35 0.82 9.37
C CYS A 79 -8.75 1.97 10.28
N ASP A 80 -8.23 1.94 11.50
CA ASP A 80 -8.43 2.98 12.50
C ASP A 80 -7.12 3.73 12.68
N ILE A 81 -7.14 5.04 12.44
CA ILE A 81 -6.02 5.94 12.68
C ILE A 81 -6.25 6.56 14.06
N VAL A 82 -5.56 6.00 15.06
CA VAL A 82 -5.75 6.34 16.49
C VAL A 82 -4.78 7.43 16.95
N ASN A 83 -3.64 7.57 16.26
CA ASN A 83 -2.54 8.45 16.63
C ASN A 83 -2.03 9.22 15.39
N SER A 84 -2.41 10.48 15.25
CA SER A 84 -1.90 11.41 14.23
C SER A 84 -0.86 12.36 14.83
N TRP A 85 0.11 11.81 15.58
CA TRP A 85 1.12 12.61 16.29
C TRP A 85 2.25 13.09 15.37
N TYR A 86 1.91 13.79 14.28
CA TYR A 86 2.86 14.55 13.46
C TYR A 86 2.21 15.82 12.87
N ILE A 87 1.33 16.44 13.65
CA ILE A 87 0.92 17.83 13.44
C ILE A 87 1.53 18.61 14.60
N PHE A 88 2.75 19.11 14.39
CA PHE A 88 3.33 20.40 14.80
C PHE A 88 4.85 20.35 14.54
#